data_AF-A0A2R6K7Y0-F1
#
_entry.id   AF-A0A2R6K7Y0-F1
#
_cell.length_a   1.000
_cell.length_b   1.000
_cell.length_c   1.000
_cell.angle_alpha   90.00
_cell.angle_beta   90.00
_cell.angle_gamma   90.00
#
_symmetry.space_group_name_H-M   'P 1'
#
loop_
_entity.id
_entity.type
_entity.pdbx_description
1 polymer ?
#
loop_
_entity_poly.entity_id
_entity_poly.type
_entity_poly.pdbx_seq_one_letter_code
_entity_poly.pdbx_strand_id
1 'polypeptide(L)'
;MSLFAGFIVVLGPALNVINPQLFVDIAKVFIDLSPVEMFAGAILAGWLMALLAWILTSVGDTISRIVVIFVIAFLIGVGHLPHIIATNGEIIVGMLAGADISIFEWLRFVLLTTVGNVIGGVAFVALLNYSYIVRGSDESDIEMDA
;
A
#
# COMPACT_ATOMS: atom_id res chain seq x y z
N MET A 1 12.24 -7.97 2.23
CA MET A 1 12.27 -6.82 3.13
C MET A 1 13.20 -7.02 4.32
N SER A 2 13.19 -8.15 5.03
CA SER A 2 13.98 -8.32 6.28
C SER A 2 15.50 -8.16 6.13
N LEU A 3 16.10 -8.58 5.02
CA LEU A 3 17.53 -8.34 4.75
C LEU A 3 17.86 -6.84 4.58
N PHE A 4 17.02 -6.12 3.83
CA PHE A 4 17.16 -4.69 3.63
C PHE A 4 16.88 -3.90 4.92
N ALA A 5 15.90 -4.35 5.71
CA ALA A 5 15.61 -3.82 7.02
C ALA A 5 16.82 -3.93 7.96
N GLY A 6 17.43 -5.12 8.06
CA GLY A 6 18.65 -5.32 8.85
C GLY A 6 19.81 -4.44 8.37
N PHE A 7 19.97 -4.29 7.05
CA PHE A 7 20.97 -3.38 6.49
C PHE A 7 20.74 -1.92 6.90
N ILE A 8 19.49 -1.42 6.83
CA ILE A 8 19.15 -0.05 7.23
C ILE A 8 19.36 0.18 8.73
N VAL A 9 18.95 -0.76 9.58
CA VAL A 9 19.08 -0.63 11.05
C VAL A 9 20.55 -0.55 11.48
N VAL A 10 21.45 -1.23 10.76
CA VAL A 10 22.90 -1.18 11.04
C VAL A 10 23.53 0.07 10.43
N LEU A 11 23.27 0.33 9.15
CA LEU A 11 23.98 1.37 8.40
C LEU A 11 23.49 2.78 8.70
N GLY A 12 22.17 2.98 8.89
CA GLY A 12 21.57 4.30 9.11
C GLY A 12 22.16 5.02 10.32
N PRO A 13 22.20 4.38 11.50
CA PRO A 13 22.87 4.93 12.68
C PRO A 13 24.39 5.04 12.52
N ALA A 14 25.05 4.05 11.89
CA ALA A 14 26.49 4.08 11.69
C ALA A 14 26.96 5.26 10.81
N LEU A 15 26.12 5.70 9.88
CA LEU A 15 26.37 6.88 9.04
C LEU A 15 25.92 8.21 9.70
N ASN A 16 25.34 8.18 10.91
CA ASN A 16 24.71 9.33 11.58
C ASN A 16 23.61 10.00 10.73
N VAL A 17 22.97 9.27 9.82
CA VAL A 17 21.92 9.80 8.94
C VAL A 17 20.54 9.66 9.61
N ILE A 18 20.37 8.64 10.45
CA ILE A 18 19.08 8.31 11.07
C ILE A 18 19.27 8.09 12.57
N ASN A 19 18.43 8.74 13.38
CA ASN A 19 18.31 8.44 14.79
C ASN A 19 17.62 7.07 14.96
N PRO A 20 18.22 6.09 15.66
CA PRO A 20 17.61 4.79 15.90
C PRO A 20 16.16 4.85 16.43
N GLN A 21 15.85 5.87 17.24
CA GLN A 21 14.52 6.05 17.81
C GLN A 21 13.45 6.30 16.74
N LEU A 22 13.80 6.90 15.61
CA LEU A 22 12.86 7.17 14.52
C LEU A 22 12.28 5.88 13.92
N PHE A 23 13.06 4.80 13.90
CA PHE A 23 12.59 3.49 13.44
C PHE A 23 11.49 2.94 14.36
N VAL A 24 11.63 3.15 15.66
CA VAL A 24 10.63 2.75 16.66
C VAL A 24 9.36 3.59 16.50
N ASP A 25 9.52 4.90 16.36
CA ASP A 25 8.39 5.83 16.27
C ASP A 25 7.55 5.57 15.00
N ILE A 26 8.19 5.37 13.85
CA ILE A 26 7.50 5.03 12.59
C ILE A 26 6.73 3.72 12.72
N ALA A 27 7.35 2.68 13.30
CA ALA A 27 6.67 1.39 13.47
C ALA A 27 5.43 1.50 14.38
N LYS A 28 5.53 2.27 15.47
CA LYS A 28 4.42 2.49 16.41
C LYS A 28 3.25 3.23 15.80
N VAL A 29 3.49 4.18 14.89
CA VAL A 29 2.40 4.89 14.16
C VAL A 29 1.38 3.92 13.56
N PHE A 30 1.83 2.77 13.03
CA PHE A 30 0.93 1.79 12.41
C PHE A 30 0.37 0.76 13.39
N ILE A 31 1.15 0.36 14.39
CA ILE A 31 0.73 -0.61 15.41
C ILE A 31 -0.35 -0.02 16.33
N ASP A 32 -0.25 1.27 16.63
CA ASP A 32 -1.16 1.98 17.55
C ASP A 32 -2.49 2.38 16.89
N LEU A 33 -2.65 2.18 15.58
CA LEU A 33 -3.91 2.44 14.87
C LEU A 33 -5.05 1.60 15.46
N SER A 34 -6.23 2.20 15.57
CA SER A 34 -7.44 1.43 15.84
C SER A 34 -7.70 0.44 14.70
N PRO A 35 -8.40 -0.69 14.94
CA PRO A 35 -8.71 -1.65 13.89
C PRO A 35 -9.44 -1.01 12.70
N VAL A 36 -10.28 -0.01 12.96
CA VAL A 36 -11.09 0.67 11.95
C VAL A 36 -10.23 1.60 11.09
N GLU A 37 -9.36 2.40 11.70
CA GLU A 37 -8.43 3.29 10.96
C GLU A 37 -7.45 2.48 10.11
N MET A 38 -6.89 1.43 10.70
CA MET A 38 -5.99 0.50 10.00
C MET A 38 -6.68 -0.13 8.79
N PHE A 39 -7.90 -0.63 8.98
CA PHE A 39 -8.66 -1.28 7.93
C PHE A 39 -9.09 -0.30 6.83
N ALA A 40 -9.60 0.88 7.19
CA ALA A 40 -10.01 1.90 6.24
C ALA A 40 -8.81 2.42 5.41
N GLY A 41 -7.69 2.70 6.06
CA GLY A 41 -6.46 3.09 5.38
C GLY A 41 -5.93 1.97 4.47
N ALA A 42 -6.04 0.71 4.90
CA ALA A 42 -5.65 -0.44 4.08
C ALA A 42 -6.52 -0.60 2.83
N ILE A 43 -7.83 -0.34 2.91
CA ILE A 43 -8.69 -0.33 1.71
C ILE A 43 -8.19 0.73 0.72
N LEU A 44 -7.89 1.94 1.19
CA LEU A 44 -7.38 3.00 0.32
C LEU A 44 -6.03 2.65 -0.31
N ALA A 45 -5.09 2.07 0.46
CA ALA A 45 -3.82 1.60 -0.07
C ALA A 45 -4.01 0.52 -1.16
N GLY A 46 -4.89 -0.46 -0.91
CA GLY A 46 -5.20 -1.52 -1.87
C GLY A 46 -5.81 -0.97 -3.17
N TRP A 47 -6.71 0.00 -3.04
CA TRP A 47 -7.30 0.70 -4.18
C TRP A 47 -6.23 1.40 -5.01
N LEU A 48 -5.35 2.19 -4.38
CA LEU A 48 -4.28 2.92 -5.08
C LEU A 48 -3.33 1.98 -5.82
N MET A 49 -3.02 0.82 -5.24
CA MET A 49 -2.18 -0.19 -5.91
C MET A 49 -2.88 -0.85 -7.11
N ALA A 50 -4.19 -1.08 -7.03
CA ALA A 50 -4.94 -1.58 -8.19
C ALA A 50 -5.07 -0.51 -9.29
N LEU A 51 -5.25 0.76 -8.91
CA LEU A 51 -5.21 1.90 -9.83
C LEU A 51 -3.86 2.02 -10.53
N LEU A 52 -2.75 1.85 -9.79
CA LEU A 52 -1.40 1.81 -10.37
C LEU A 52 -1.29 0.71 -11.42
N ALA A 53 -1.64 -0.53 -11.06
CA ALA A 53 -1.58 -1.66 -11.97
C ALA A 53 -2.39 -1.41 -13.24
N TRP A 54 -3.56 -0.79 -13.11
CA TRP A 54 -4.42 -0.42 -14.23
C TRP A 54 -3.79 0.64 -15.13
N ILE A 55 -3.35 1.78 -14.58
CA ILE A 55 -2.71 2.85 -15.37
C ILE A 55 -1.49 2.31 -16.12
N LEU A 56 -0.70 1.43 -15.49
CA LEU A 56 0.48 0.83 -16.11
C LEU A 56 0.17 -0.01 -17.36
N THR A 57 -1.08 -0.47 -17.53
CA THR A 57 -1.51 -1.13 -18.77
C THR A 57 -1.68 -0.16 -19.94
N SER A 58 -2.01 1.11 -19.67
CA SER A 58 -2.26 2.12 -20.70
C SER A 58 -1.06 3.02 -21.03
N VAL A 59 -0.03 3.08 -20.18
CA VAL A 59 1.19 3.84 -20.49
C VAL A 59 2.19 3.03 -21.31
N GLY A 60 2.54 3.54 -22.49
CA GLY A 60 3.50 2.91 -23.39
C GLY A 60 4.97 3.25 -23.09
N ASP A 61 5.25 4.45 -22.58
CA ASP A 61 6.62 4.92 -22.39
C ASP A 61 7.15 4.67 -20.97
N THR A 62 8.46 4.43 -20.87
CA THR A 62 9.14 4.11 -19.61
C THR A 62 9.10 5.26 -18.60
N ILE A 63 9.19 6.51 -19.06
CA ILE A 63 9.24 7.68 -18.17
C ILE A 63 7.90 7.85 -17.45
N SER A 64 6.78 7.80 -18.18
CA SER A 64 5.44 7.85 -17.61
C SER A 64 5.20 6.71 -16.62
N ARG A 65 5.65 5.49 -16.92
CA ARG A 65 5.57 4.36 -15.98
C ARG A 65 6.28 4.67 -14.66
N ILE A 66 7.51 5.17 -14.72
CA ILE A 66 8.28 5.55 -13.52
C ILE A 66 7.56 6.64 -12.74
N VAL A 67 7.07 7.69 -13.42
CA VAL A 67 6.35 8.79 -12.78
C VAL A 67 5.09 8.31 -12.08
N VAL A 68 4.27 7.47 -12.73
CA VAL A 68 3.04 6.95 -12.13
C VAL A 68 3.35 6.05 -10.92
N ILE A 69 4.34 5.16 -11.02
CA ILE A 69 4.79 4.34 -9.89
C ILE A 69 5.23 5.24 -8.74
N PHE A 70 6.04 6.25 -9.02
CA PHE A 70 6.53 7.20 -8.02
C PHE A 70 5.37 7.94 -7.35
N VAL A 71 4.43 8.49 -8.12
CA VAL A 71 3.28 9.23 -7.58
C VAL A 71 2.45 8.34 -6.66
N ILE A 72 2.12 7.12 -7.08
CA ILE A 72 1.30 6.22 -6.25
C ILE A 72 2.05 5.79 -4.99
N ALA A 73 3.31 5.38 -5.11
CA ALA A 73 4.12 5.00 -3.96
C ALA A 73 4.32 6.19 -2.99
N PHE A 74 4.52 7.40 -3.52
CA PHE A 74 4.63 8.64 -2.74
C PHE A 74 3.33 8.97 -2.01
N LEU A 75 2.17 8.84 -2.65
CA LEU A 75 0.88 9.07 -2.01
C LEU A 75 0.62 8.08 -0.86
N ILE A 76 0.98 6.80 -1.05
CA ILE A 76 0.91 5.80 0.01
C ILE A 76 1.82 6.18 1.19
N GLY A 77 3.07 6.58 0.90
CA GLY A 77 4.05 6.96 1.92
C GLY A 77 3.66 8.23 2.68
N VAL A 78 3.35 9.32 1.99
CA VAL A 78 2.95 10.60 2.62
C VAL A 78 1.64 10.46 3.38
N GLY A 79 0.68 9.72 2.82
CA GLY A 79 -0.58 9.42 3.49
C GLY A 79 -0.46 8.47 4.68
N HIS A 80 0.73 7.90 4.94
CA HIS A 80 0.97 6.87 5.95
C HIS A 80 -0.09 5.78 5.89
N LEU A 81 -0.40 5.32 4.67
CA LEU A 81 -1.46 4.35 4.47
C LEU A 81 -0.95 2.94 4.82
N PRO A 82 -1.72 2.12 5.57
CA PRO A 82 -1.39 0.72 5.83
C PRO A 82 -1.32 -0.09 4.53
N HIS A 83 -0.12 -0.25 3.97
CA HIS A 83 0.12 -1.09 2.81
C HIS A 83 0.97 -2.28 3.23
N ILE A 84 0.43 -3.48 3.12
CA ILE A 84 0.99 -4.68 3.76
C ILE A 84 2.46 -4.90 3.42
N ILE A 85 2.89 -4.65 2.19
CA ILE A 85 4.29 -4.90 1.79
C ILE A 85 5.23 -3.79 2.30
N ALA A 86 4.83 -2.53 2.19
CA ALA A 86 5.69 -1.39 2.51
C ALA A 86 5.79 -1.18 4.02
N THR A 87 4.64 -1.02 4.67
CA THR A 87 4.53 -0.79 6.11
C THR A 87 5.05 -1.96 6.94
N ASN A 88 4.90 -3.21 6.48
CA ASN A 88 5.51 -4.34 7.17
C ASN A 88 7.04 -4.27 7.21
N GLY A 89 7.67 -3.69 6.18
CA GLY A 89 9.10 -3.40 6.19
C GLY A 89 9.48 -2.42 7.30
N GLU A 90 8.71 -1.33 7.44
CA GLU A 90 8.91 -0.31 8.48
C GLU A 90 8.70 -0.88 9.89
N ILE A 91 7.67 -1.71 10.08
CA ILE A 91 7.42 -2.38 11.37
C ILE A 91 8.57 -3.33 11.72
N ILE A 92 9.04 -4.14 10.75
CA ILE A 92 10.19 -5.04 10.97
C ILE A 92 11.45 -4.24 11.30
N VAL A 93 11.69 -3.12 10.62
CA VAL A 93 12.80 -2.20 10.93
C VAL A 93 12.68 -1.69 12.38
N GLY A 94 11.50 -1.26 12.81
CA GLY A 94 11.26 -0.83 14.19
C GLY A 94 11.49 -1.94 15.21
N MET A 95 10.97 -3.15 14.96
CA MET A 95 11.20 -4.32 15.82
C MET A 95 12.69 -4.64 15.96
N LEU A 96 13.44 -4.62 14.85
CA LEU A 96 14.90 -4.82 14.85
C LEU A 96 15.66 -3.69 15.56
N ALA A 97 15.11 -2.47 15.53
CA ALA A 97 15.63 -1.31 16.25
C ALA A 97 15.24 -1.27 17.74
N GLY A 98 14.49 -2.26 18.24
CA GLY A 98 14.12 -2.39 19.66
C GLY A 98 12.72 -1.89 20.02
N ALA A 99 11.82 -1.72 19.05
CA ALA A 99 10.43 -1.41 19.34
C ALA A 99 9.76 -2.55 20.12
N ASP A 100 9.07 -2.21 21.20
CA ASP A 100 8.24 -3.14 21.97
C ASP A 100 6.92 -3.40 21.22
N ILE A 101 6.98 -4.33 20.26
CA ILE A 101 5.86 -4.77 19.44
C ILE A 101 5.77 -6.29 19.59
N SER A 102 4.67 -6.76 20.15
CA SER A 102 4.42 -8.18 20.32
C SER A 102 4.15 -8.86 18.97
N ILE A 103 4.42 -10.17 18.91
CA ILE A 103 4.06 -10.98 17.73
C ILE A 103 2.56 -10.92 17.41
N PHE A 104 1.72 -10.76 18.44
CA PHE A 104 0.27 -10.68 18.28
C PHE A 104 -0.16 -9.36 17.63
N GLU A 105 0.42 -8.23 18.04
CA GLU A 105 0.16 -6.92 17.44
C GLU A 105 0.60 -6.89 15.97
N TRP A 106 1.78 -7.43 15.69
CA TRP A 106 2.28 -7.56 14.33
C TRP A 106 1.37 -8.46 13.47
N LEU A 107 0.93 -9.61 13.98
CA LEU A 107 0.00 -10.49 13.26
C LEU A 107 -1.37 -9.82 13.02
N ARG A 108 -1.89 -9.10 14.01
CA ARG A 108 -3.13 -8.32 13.85
C ARG A 108 -2.97 -7.29 12.72
N PHE A 109 -1.85 -6.56 12.70
CA PHE A 109 -1.54 -5.63 11.62
C PHE A 109 -1.50 -6.33 10.25
N VAL A 110 -0.77 -7.44 10.15
CA VAL A 110 -0.62 -8.21 8.91
C VAL A 110 -1.99 -8.66 8.38
N LEU A 111 -2.82 -9.24 9.24
CA LEU A 111 -4.12 -9.77 8.85
C LEU A 111 -5.09 -8.66 8.42
N LEU A 112 -5.29 -7.64 9.25
CA LEU A 112 -6.24 -6.55 8.95
C LEU A 112 -5.82 -5.78 7.69
N THR A 113 -4.53 -5.47 7.58
CA THR A 113 -4.00 -4.72 6.44
C THR A 113 -4.07 -5.53 5.15
N THR A 114 -3.78 -6.84 5.20
CA THR A 114 -3.92 -7.72 4.03
C THR A 114 -5.35 -7.77 3.54
N VAL A 115 -6.30 -8.02 4.45
CA VAL A 115 -7.73 -8.10 4.08
C VAL A 115 -8.21 -6.76 3.53
N GLY A 116 -7.85 -5.64 4.15
CA GLY A 116 -8.18 -4.31 3.65
C GLY A 116 -7.60 -4.04 2.26
N ASN A 117 -6.30 -4.33 2.04
CA ASN A 117 -5.66 -4.15 0.74
C ASN A 117 -6.35 -4.99 -0.36
N VAL A 118 -6.69 -6.25 -0.07
CA VAL A 118 -7.42 -7.13 -1.00
C VAL A 118 -8.79 -6.54 -1.33
N ILE A 119 -9.56 -6.13 -0.33
CA ILE A 119 -10.90 -5.55 -0.53
C ILE A 119 -10.82 -4.28 -1.37
N GLY A 120 -9.88 -3.37 -1.07
CA GLY A 120 -9.69 -2.14 -1.83
C GLY A 120 -9.33 -2.40 -3.29
N GLY A 121 -8.43 -3.36 -3.54
CA GLY A 121 -8.05 -3.73 -4.90
C GLY A 121 -9.20 -4.37 -5.69
N VAL A 122 -9.94 -5.29 -5.06
CA VAL A 122 -11.11 -5.93 -5.69
C VAL A 122 -12.21 -4.91 -5.97
N ALA A 123 -12.50 -4.01 -5.04
CA ALA A 123 -13.51 -2.96 -5.22
C ALA A 123 -13.20 -2.08 -6.43
N PHE A 124 -11.93 -1.66 -6.59
CA PHE A 124 -11.50 -0.89 -7.75
C PHE A 124 -11.74 -1.64 -9.07
N VAL A 125 -11.28 -2.89 -9.17
CA VAL A 125 -11.44 -3.72 -10.38
C VAL A 125 -12.92 -3.97 -10.68
N ALA A 126 -13.73 -4.25 -9.67
CA ALA A 126 -15.17 -4.47 -9.81
C ALA A 126 -15.89 -3.23 -10.35
N LEU A 127 -15.58 -2.03 -9.84
CA LEU A 127 -16.17 -0.78 -10.32
C LEU A 127 -15.79 -0.47 -11.76
N LEU A 128 -14.52 -0.72 -12.14
CA LEU A 128 -14.09 -0.58 -13.53
C LEU A 128 -14.85 -1.54 -14.45
N ASN A 129 -14.88 -2.82 -14.12
CA ASN A 129 -15.56 -3.83 -14.94
C ASN A 129 -17.06 -3.57 -15.06
N TYR A 130 -17.72 -3.15 -13.97
CA TYR A 130 -19.12 -2.76 -14.01
C TYR A 130 -19.36 -1.60 -14.99
N SER A 131 -18.49 -0.58 -14.97
CA SER A 131 -18.61 0.57 -15.88
C SER A 131 -18.43 0.21 -17.36
N TYR A 132 -17.58 -0.78 -17.67
CA TYR A 132 -17.42 -1.29 -19.02
C TYR A 132 -18.63 -2.08 -19.51
N ILE A 133 -19.20 -2.94 -18.66
CA ILE A 133 -20.35 -3.78 -19.03
C ILE A 133 -21.57 -2.91 -19.32
N VAL A 134 -21.88 -1.96 -18.44
CA VAL A 134 -23.06 -1.10 -18.59
C VAL A 134 -22.95 -0.19 -19.83
N ARG A 135 -21.75 0.33 -20.13
CA ARG A 135 -21.58 1.19 -21.33
C ARG A 135 -21.49 0.37 -22.62
N GLY A 136 -20.96 -0.84 -22.55
CA GLY A 136 -20.90 -1.76 -23.68
C GLY A 136 -22.28 -2.27 -24.10
N SER A 137 -23.22 -2.43 -23.17
CA SER A 137 -24.61 -2.79 -23.50
C SER A 137 -25.34 -1.66 -24.23
N ASP A 138 -25.13 -0.41 -23.84
CA ASP A 138 -25.78 0.75 -24.47
C ASP A 138 -25.35 0.93 -25.94
N GLU A 139 -24.07 0.68 -26.28
CA GLU A 139 -23.59 0.73 -27.66
C GLU A 139 -24.15 -0.40 -28.53
N SER A 140 -24.30 -1.62 -27.98
CA SER A 140 -24.85 -2.76 -28.72
C SER A 140 -26.35 -2.63 -29.01
N ASP A 141 -27.10 -1.97 -28.12
CA ASP A 141 -28.54 -1.74 -28.33
C ASP A 141 -28.78 -0.68 -29.43
N ILE A 142 -27.93 0.35 -29.52
CA ILE A 142 -28.03 1.38 -30.58
C ILE A 142 -27.69 0.81 -31.96
N GLU A 143 -26.74 -0.12 -32.07
CA GLU A 143 -26.35 -0.73 -33.35
C GLU A 143 -27.38 -1.77 -33.84
N MET A 144 -28.18 -2.34 -32.94
CA MET A 144 -29.26 -3.28 -33.28
C MET A 144 -30.55 -2.56 -33.73
N ASP A 145 -30.72 -1.29 -33.35
CA ASP A 145 -31.87 -0.43 -33.68
C ASP A 145 -31.64 0.46 -34.93
N ALA A 146 -30.46 0.40 -35.58
CA ALA A 146 -30.06 1.19 -36.76
C ALA A 146 -30.12 0.40 -38.08
#